data_AF-A0A5T1RQT8-F1
#
_entry.id   AF-A0A5T1RQT8-F1
#
_cell.length_a   1.000
_cell.length_b   1.000
_cell.length_c   1.000
_cell.angle_alpha   90.00
_cell.angle_beta   90.00
_cell.angle_gamma   90.00
#
_symmetry.space_group_name_H-M   'P 1'
#
loop_
_entity.id
_entity.type
_entity.pdbx_description
1 polymer ?
#
loop_
_entity_poly.entity_id
_entity_poly.type
_entity_poly.pdbx_seq_one_letter_code
_entity_poly.pdbx_strand_id
1 'polypeptide(L)'
;VITQKVLAFPYYINLKDFSYAAVGFSVAHTLSYLATYLSHKNIIFIGQDLAYAKNGNSHPDDYQNSANYESQMYEHILTTAYGGNGKVETHSIWLLFKNWFENEMIPNTRKMGITTYNCTEGGARIEGTIEKPFLWACENLLDK
;
A
#
# COMPACT_ATOMS: atom_id res chain seq x y z
N VAL A 1 -7.39 18.43 11.90
CA VAL A 1 -8.34 17.55 11.18
C VAL A 1 -7.63 17.07 9.92
N ILE A 2 -7.36 15.77 9.79
CA ILE A 2 -6.80 15.18 8.57
C ILE A 2 -8.00 14.78 7.70
N THR A 3 -8.09 15.31 6.47
CA THR A 3 -9.21 15.03 5.57
C THR A 3 -8.73 14.34 4.30
N GLN A 4 -9.39 13.25 3.90
CA GLN A 4 -9.07 12.43 2.71
C GLN A 4 -9.10 13.18 1.36
N LYS A 5 -9.54 14.43 1.35
CA LYS A 5 -9.57 15.31 0.19
C LYS A 5 -9.47 16.75 0.64
N VAL A 6 -8.97 17.59 -0.25
CA VAL A 6 -8.98 19.04 -0.09
C VAL A 6 -10.44 19.50 -0.06
N LEU A 7 -10.90 19.95 1.10
CA LEU A 7 -12.27 20.45 1.31
C LEU A 7 -12.24 21.92 1.68
N ALA A 8 -13.27 22.67 1.33
CA ALA A 8 -13.38 24.09 1.70
C ALA A 8 -13.39 24.30 3.22
N PHE A 9 -13.92 23.32 3.98
CA PHE A 9 -14.08 23.44 5.44
C PHE A 9 -12.75 23.57 6.21
N PRO A 10 -11.74 22.69 6.04
CA PRO A 10 -10.40 22.89 6.63
C PRO A 10 -9.75 24.25 6.31
N TYR A 11 -9.97 24.80 5.12
CA TYR A 11 -9.46 26.15 4.77
C TYR A 11 -10.18 27.23 5.56
N TYR A 12 -11.50 27.12 5.66
CA TYR A 12 -12.34 28.07 6.38
C TYR A 12 -11.97 28.17 7.87
N ILE A 13 -11.57 27.07 8.50
CA ILE A 13 -11.13 27.04 9.91
C ILE A 13 -9.61 27.14 10.11
N ASN A 14 -8.86 27.54 9.07
CA ASN A 14 -7.40 27.72 9.08
C ASN A 14 -6.58 26.46 9.49
N LEU A 15 -7.07 25.27 9.14
CA LEU A 15 -6.35 23.99 9.28
C LEU A 15 -5.78 23.49 7.94
N LYS A 16 -5.30 24.44 7.12
CA LYS A 16 -4.86 24.23 5.73
C LYS A 16 -3.72 23.22 5.56
N ASP A 17 -2.84 23.11 6.57
CA ASP A 17 -1.65 22.26 6.51
C ASP A 17 -1.98 20.77 6.58
N PHE A 18 -3.14 20.40 7.12
CA PHE A 18 -3.58 19.00 7.25
C PHE A 18 -4.53 18.54 6.15
N SER A 19 -5.03 19.44 5.30
CA SER A 19 -5.97 19.13 4.21
C SER A 19 -5.35 18.38 3.03
N TYR A 20 -4.02 18.40 2.91
CA TYR A 20 -3.29 17.73 1.82
C TYR A 20 -2.74 16.37 2.20
N ALA A 21 -2.79 15.99 3.49
CA ALA A 21 -2.10 14.83 4.03
C ALA A 21 -2.77 13.48 3.72
N ALA A 22 -3.85 13.44 2.93
CA ALA A 22 -4.63 12.23 2.73
C ALA A 22 -5.20 12.07 1.31
N VAL A 23 -4.51 12.59 0.30
CA VAL A 23 -4.91 12.38 -1.11
C VAL A 23 -4.48 10.98 -1.55
N GLY A 24 -5.39 10.03 -1.71
CA GLY A 24 -5.04 8.68 -2.16
C GLY A 24 -6.25 7.87 -2.58
N PHE A 25 -6.02 6.78 -3.30
CA PHE A 25 -7.11 5.95 -3.84
C PHE A 25 -7.61 4.87 -2.87
N SER A 26 -6.97 4.71 -1.71
CA SER A 26 -7.26 3.69 -0.70
C SER A 26 -6.74 4.13 0.67
N VAL A 27 -7.17 3.44 1.72
CA VAL A 27 -6.73 3.69 3.11
C VAL A 27 -5.22 3.56 3.25
N ALA A 28 -4.59 2.59 2.57
CA ALA A 28 -3.15 2.38 2.60
C ALA A 28 -2.37 3.58 2.04
N HIS A 29 -2.87 4.22 0.99
CA HIS A 29 -2.27 5.44 0.45
C HIS A 29 -2.30 6.59 1.46
N THR A 30 -3.44 6.82 2.11
CA THR A 30 -3.55 7.83 3.18
C THR A 30 -2.61 7.54 4.35
N LEU A 31 -2.52 6.29 4.80
CA LEU A 31 -1.61 5.88 5.87
C LEU A 31 -0.14 6.08 5.48
N SER A 32 0.22 5.85 4.22
CA SER A 32 1.58 6.07 3.74
C SER A 32 2.01 7.54 3.82
N TYR A 33 1.10 8.48 3.52
CA TYR A 33 1.35 9.90 3.74
C TYR A 33 1.49 10.23 5.21
N LEU A 34 0.56 9.75 6.04
CA LEU A 34 0.63 9.99 7.47
C LEU A 34 1.97 9.51 8.04
N ALA A 35 2.40 8.30 7.70
CA ALA A 35 3.67 7.75 8.15
C ALA A 35 4.87 8.58 7.68
N THR A 36 4.81 9.09 6.45
CA THR A 36 5.83 9.99 5.88
C THR A 36 5.92 11.30 6.65
N TYR A 37 4.77 11.92 6.97
CA TYR A 37 4.72 13.19 7.70
C TYR A 37 5.06 13.07 9.19
N LEU A 38 4.84 11.90 9.78
CA LEU A 38 5.29 11.59 11.15
C LEU A 38 6.80 11.33 11.26
N SER A 39 7.55 11.47 10.16
CA SER A 39 9.01 11.36 10.14
C SER A 39 9.52 9.98 10.61
N HIS A 40 8.77 8.92 10.32
CA HIS A 40 9.25 7.55 10.53
C HIS A 40 10.44 7.26 9.62
N LYS A 41 11.44 6.53 10.14
CA LYS A 41 12.62 6.14 9.36
C LYS A 41 12.33 5.01 8.36
N ASN A 42 11.38 4.15 8.70
CA ASN A 42 10.98 2.99 7.92
C ASN A 42 9.47 2.95 7.76
N ILE A 43 9.00 2.53 6.58
CA ILE A 43 7.59 2.18 6.33
C ILE A 43 7.57 0.73 5.86
N ILE A 44 6.72 -0.10 6.48
CA ILE A 44 6.66 -1.55 6.21
C ILE A 44 5.26 -1.90 5.73
N PHE A 45 5.13 -2.45 4.52
CA PHE A 45 3.86 -2.92 3.98
C PHE A 45 3.60 -4.37 4.36
N ILE A 46 2.46 -4.63 4.98
CA ILE A 46 1.98 -5.95 5.41
C ILE A 46 0.53 -6.05 4.97
N GLY A 47 0.17 -7.16 4.31
CA GLY A 47 -1.19 -7.36 3.78
C GLY A 47 -1.52 -6.42 2.62
N GLN A 48 -0.50 -5.83 1.98
CA GLN A 48 -0.67 -5.02 0.77
C GLN A 48 -0.47 -5.92 -0.45
N ASP A 49 -1.30 -6.97 -0.57
CA ASP A 49 -1.11 -8.03 -1.57
C ASP A 49 -1.23 -7.48 -2.99
N LEU A 50 -2.27 -6.67 -3.27
CA LEU A 50 -2.59 -6.16 -4.61
C LEU A 50 -2.65 -7.26 -5.68
N ALA A 51 -3.03 -8.47 -5.25
CA ALA A 51 -3.09 -9.68 -6.03
C ALA A 51 -4.09 -10.65 -5.39
N TYR A 52 -4.64 -11.55 -6.19
CA TYR A 52 -5.47 -12.64 -5.70
C TYR A 52 -4.61 -13.71 -5.01
N ALA A 53 -5.20 -14.39 -4.04
CA ALA A 53 -4.59 -15.59 -3.48
C ALA A 53 -4.52 -16.72 -4.53
N LYS A 54 -3.68 -17.73 -4.28
CA LYS A 54 -3.50 -18.87 -5.21
C LYS A 54 -4.79 -19.64 -5.51
N ASN A 55 -5.76 -19.61 -4.60
CA ASN A 55 -7.08 -20.23 -4.76
C ASN A 55 -8.09 -19.30 -5.46
N GLY A 56 -7.67 -18.10 -5.89
CA GLY A 56 -8.52 -17.10 -6.54
C GLY A 56 -9.27 -16.17 -5.59
N ASN A 57 -9.11 -16.31 -4.26
CA ASN A 57 -9.75 -15.40 -3.31
C ASN A 57 -9.20 -13.98 -3.45
N SER A 58 -10.08 -12.98 -3.35
CA SER A 58 -9.71 -11.57 -3.37
C SER A 58 -9.55 -10.98 -1.97
N HIS A 59 -10.08 -11.65 -0.94
CA HIS A 59 -10.05 -11.23 0.45
C HIS A 59 -9.68 -12.40 1.38
N PRO A 60 -9.28 -12.12 2.64
CA PRO A 60 -9.11 -13.15 3.67
C PRO A 60 -10.38 -13.97 3.93
N ASP A 61 -10.20 -15.18 4.45
CA ASP A 61 -11.28 -16.15 4.65
C ASP A 61 -12.36 -15.66 5.64
N ASP A 62 -12.00 -14.79 6.58
CA ASP A 62 -12.89 -14.21 7.59
C ASP A 62 -13.50 -12.86 7.18
N TYR A 63 -13.35 -12.45 5.92
CA TYR A 63 -13.95 -11.22 5.44
C TYR A 63 -15.49 -11.27 5.50
N GLN A 64 -16.09 -10.23 6.08
CA GLN A 64 -17.54 -10.15 6.33
C GLN A 64 -18.42 -10.36 5.08
N ASN A 65 -17.92 -10.00 3.90
CA ASN A 65 -18.65 -10.12 2.63
C ASN A 65 -18.21 -11.32 1.79
N SER A 66 -17.51 -12.30 2.39
CA SER A 66 -16.88 -13.49 1.79
C SER A 66 -15.55 -13.26 1.07
N ALA A 67 -14.67 -14.27 1.14
CA ALA A 67 -13.32 -14.22 0.57
C ALA A 67 -13.27 -13.99 -0.95
N ASN A 68 -14.36 -14.26 -1.67
CA ASN A 68 -14.46 -14.13 -3.12
C ASN A 68 -15.28 -12.90 -3.58
N TYR A 69 -15.58 -11.96 -2.67
CA TYR A 69 -16.45 -10.80 -2.92
C TYR A 69 -16.13 -10.04 -4.22
N GLU A 70 -14.85 -9.89 -4.55
CA GLU A 70 -14.39 -9.18 -5.77
C GLU A 70 -13.73 -10.13 -6.80
N SER A 71 -13.63 -11.43 -6.52
CA SER A 71 -12.85 -12.38 -7.32
C SER A 71 -13.30 -12.50 -8.77
N GLN A 72 -14.52 -12.10 -9.12
CA GLN A 72 -15.04 -12.16 -10.49
C GLN A 72 -15.54 -10.79 -10.99
N MET A 73 -15.30 -9.73 -10.22
CA MET A 73 -15.79 -8.39 -10.53
C MET A 73 -15.01 -7.73 -11.67
N TYR A 74 -13.74 -8.11 -11.83
CA TYR A 74 -12.80 -7.50 -12.76
C TYR A 74 -12.05 -8.56 -13.57
N GLU A 75 -11.53 -8.16 -14.73
CA GLU A 75 -10.64 -9.00 -15.53
C GLU A 75 -9.34 -9.29 -14.77
N HIS A 76 -8.89 -10.55 -14.82
CA HIS A 76 -7.64 -10.98 -14.22
C HIS A 76 -6.48 -10.60 -15.13
N ILE A 77 -5.53 -9.87 -14.56
CA ILE A 77 -4.32 -9.40 -15.23
C ILE A 77 -3.11 -10.01 -14.51
N LEU A 78 -2.09 -10.41 -15.25
CA LEU A 78 -0.84 -10.90 -14.64
C LEU A 78 0.12 -9.75 -14.37
N THR A 79 0.65 -9.69 -13.15
CA THR A 79 1.73 -8.79 -12.76
C THR A 79 2.88 -9.56 -12.12
N THR A 80 4.05 -8.93 -12.00
CA THR A 80 5.22 -9.57 -11.40
C THR A 80 4.96 -9.86 -9.93
N ALA A 81 5.22 -11.11 -9.53
CA ALA A 81 5.08 -11.55 -8.15
C ALA A 81 6.21 -10.97 -7.27
N TYR A 82 5.95 -10.86 -5.97
CA TYR A 82 6.97 -10.60 -4.96
C TYR A 82 8.22 -11.47 -5.18
N GLY A 83 9.40 -10.89 -5.00
CA GLY A 83 10.69 -11.54 -5.25
C GLY A 83 11.16 -11.46 -6.70
N GLY A 84 10.36 -10.87 -7.59
CA GLY A 84 10.71 -10.65 -9.00
C GLY A 84 10.63 -11.89 -9.89
N ASN A 85 10.35 -13.06 -9.30
CA ASN A 85 10.27 -14.33 -10.02
C ASN A 85 8.82 -14.78 -10.12
N GLY A 86 8.34 -14.97 -11.35
CA GLY A 86 6.99 -15.44 -11.62
C GLY A 86 5.95 -14.31 -11.69
N LYS A 87 4.68 -14.71 -11.70
CA LYS A 87 3.52 -13.84 -11.88
C LYS A 87 2.43 -14.16 -10.87
N VAL A 88 1.67 -13.15 -10.49
CA VAL A 88 0.44 -13.26 -9.71
C VAL A 88 -0.70 -12.58 -10.48
N GLU A 89 -1.92 -13.07 -10.27
CA GLU A 89 -3.12 -12.46 -10.83
C GLU A 89 -3.54 -11.25 -9.98
N THR A 90 -3.97 -10.20 -10.66
CA THR A 90 -4.43 -8.94 -10.08
C THR A 90 -5.54 -8.36 -10.96
N HIS A 91 -6.00 -7.14 -10.70
CA HIS A 91 -6.90 -6.41 -11.58
C HIS A 91 -6.53 -4.93 -11.70
N SER A 92 -7.18 -4.23 -12.61
CA SER A 92 -6.82 -2.86 -13.02
C SER A 92 -6.79 -1.84 -11.87
N ILE A 93 -7.68 -1.96 -10.88
CA ILE A 93 -7.71 -1.06 -9.73
C ILE A 93 -6.54 -1.32 -8.77
N TRP A 94 -6.20 -2.58 -8.50
CA TRP A 94 -5.00 -2.91 -7.72
C TRP A 94 -3.70 -2.49 -8.43
N LEU A 95 -3.65 -2.58 -9.76
CA LEU A 95 -2.54 -2.04 -10.53
C LEU A 95 -2.46 -0.51 -10.44
N LEU A 96 -3.59 0.20 -10.42
CA LEU A 96 -3.61 1.64 -10.18
C LEU A 96 -3.04 1.96 -8.79
N PHE A 97 -3.41 1.21 -7.75
CA PHE A 97 -2.89 1.39 -6.39
C PHE A 97 -1.38 1.13 -6.34
N LYS A 98 -0.93 0.01 -6.91
CA LYS A 98 0.49 -0.32 -7.05
C LYS A 98 1.27 0.79 -7.74
N ASN A 99 0.80 1.24 -8.89
CA ASN A 99 1.47 2.28 -9.68
C ASN A 99 1.56 3.60 -8.91
N TRP A 100 0.56 3.93 -8.09
CA TRP A 100 0.62 5.11 -7.24
C TRP A 100 1.74 5.01 -6.19
N PHE A 101 1.90 3.86 -5.52
CA PHE A 101 3.01 3.67 -4.58
C PHE A 101 4.36 3.83 -5.27
N GLU A 102 4.53 3.21 -6.44
CA GLU A 102 5.78 3.19 -7.20
C GLU A 102 6.19 4.56 -7.75
N ASN A 103 5.21 5.36 -8.20
CA ASN A 103 5.48 6.62 -8.90
C ASN A 103 5.34 7.85 -8.01
N GLU A 104 4.54 7.80 -6.94
CA GLU A 104 4.28 8.95 -6.08
C GLU A 104 4.93 8.80 -4.70
N MET A 105 4.53 7.78 -3.93
CA MET A 105 4.94 7.69 -2.52
C MET A 105 6.41 7.28 -2.37
N ILE A 106 6.83 6.18 -2.99
CA ILE A 106 8.18 5.62 -2.82
C ILE A 106 9.29 6.59 -3.26
N PRO A 107 9.17 7.30 -4.41
CA PRO A 107 10.16 8.31 -4.78
C PRO A 107 10.27 9.45 -3.78
N ASN A 108 9.14 9.86 -3.18
CA ASN A 108 9.11 10.94 -2.19
C ASN A 108 9.70 10.49 -0.84
N THR A 109 9.36 9.29 -0.35
CA THR A 109 9.92 8.77 0.90
C THR A 109 11.43 8.54 0.77
N ARG A 110 11.90 8.07 -0.38
CA ARG A 110 13.34 7.97 -0.68
C ARG A 110 14.06 9.32 -0.59
N LYS A 111 13.49 10.40 -1.16
CA LYS A 111 14.06 11.76 -1.07
C LYS A 111 14.12 12.26 0.38
N MET A 112 13.20 11.81 1.22
CA MET A 112 13.15 12.13 2.65
C MET A 112 14.04 11.22 3.52
N GLY A 113 14.77 10.27 2.93
CA GLY A 113 15.62 9.33 3.66
C GLY A 113 14.83 8.24 4.40
N ILE A 114 13.56 8.02 4.03
CA ILE A 114 12.70 6.99 4.59
C ILE A 114 12.81 5.73 3.72
N THR A 115 13.04 4.58 4.35
CA THR A 115 13.13 3.29 3.66
C THR A 115 11.77 2.60 3.64
N THR A 116 11.30 2.20 2.46
CA THR A 116 10.04 1.45 2.32
C THR A 116 10.32 -0.03 2.07
N TYR A 117 9.72 -0.89 2.89
CA TYR A 117 9.82 -2.35 2.79
C TYR A 117 8.49 -2.95 2.33
N ASN A 118 8.54 -3.91 1.43
CA ASN A 118 7.42 -4.80 1.14
C ASN A 118 7.64 -6.11 1.89
N CYS A 119 6.74 -6.44 2.82
CA CYS A 119 6.74 -7.66 3.62
C CYS A 119 5.50 -8.51 3.34
N THR A 120 5.04 -8.51 2.09
CA THR A 120 3.86 -9.24 1.65
C THR A 120 4.27 -10.26 0.59
N GLU A 121 4.80 -11.41 1.02
CA GLU A 121 5.46 -12.40 0.16
C GLU A 121 4.54 -13.11 -0.85
N GLY A 122 3.22 -13.10 -0.59
CA GLY A 122 2.22 -13.68 -1.48
C GLY A 122 1.71 -12.73 -2.56
N GLY A 123 2.06 -11.45 -2.49
CA GLY A 123 1.46 -10.39 -3.28
C GLY A 123 2.21 -10.04 -4.57
N ALA A 124 1.77 -8.93 -5.16
CA ALA A 124 2.45 -8.28 -6.26
C ALA A 124 3.75 -7.62 -5.78
N ARG A 125 4.77 -7.67 -6.63
CA ARG A 125 5.98 -6.87 -6.45
C ARG A 125 5.62 -5.40 -6.59
N ILE A 126 6.10 -4.57 -5.66
CA ILE A 126 5.96 -3.11 -5.71
C ILE A 126 7.35 -2.51 -5.89
N GLU A 127 7.63 -1.99 -7.08
CA GLU A 127 8.94 -1.49 -7.47
C GLU A 127 9.40 -0.32 -6.60
N GLY A 128 10.69 -0.31 -6.30
CA GLY A 128 11.33 0.69 -5.45
C GLY A 128 11.20 0.44 -3.95
N THR A 129 10.41 -0.54 -3.52
CA THR A 129 10.48 -1.10 -2.16
C THR A 129 11.64 -2.09 -2.01
N ILE A 130 12.05 -2.35 -0.77
CA ILE A 130 12.93 -3.46 -0.42
C ILE A 130 12.07 -4.65 0.03
N GLU A 131 12.16 -5.77 -0.68
CA GLU A 131 11.44 -6.99 -0.34
C GLU A 131 12.16 -7.74 0.79
N LYS A 132 11.48 -7.93 1.92
CA LYS A 132 11.96 -8.70 3.07
C LYS A 132 10.81 -9.45 3.71
N PRO A 133 11.00 -10.69 4.22
CA PRO A 133 9.98 -11.36 4.99
C PRO A 133 9.54 -10.55 6.20
N PHE A 134 8.27 -10.65 6.62
CA PHE A 134 7.79 -9.89 7.77
C PHE A 134 8.56 -10.23 9.05
N LEU A 135 8.89 -11.50 9.27
CA LEU A 135 9.72 -11.93 10.40
C LEU A 135 11.08 -11.19 10.45
N TRP A 136 11.73 -11.02 9.29
CA TRP A 136 12.99 -10.26 9.22
C TRP A 136 12.79 -8.81 9.66
N ALA A 137 11.68 -8.18 9.25
CA ALA A 137 11.38 -6.81 9.65
C ALA A 137 11.16 -6.70 11.16
N CYS A 138 10.49 -7.67 11.79
CA CYS A 138 10.36 -7.73 13.24
C CYS A 138 11.73 -7.74 13.93
N GLU A 139 12.57 -8.73 13.57
CA GLU A 139 13.86 -8.97 14.23
C GLU A 139 14.90 -7.85 13.99
N ASN A 140 14.78 -7.08 12.89
CA ASN A 140 15.81 -6.14 12.48
C ASN A 140 15.38 -4.67 12.57
N LEU A 141 14.07 -4.39 12.53
CA LEU A 141 13.54 -3.02 12.49
C LEU A 141 12.67 -2.67 13.69
N LEU A 142 12.04 -3.65 14.33
CA LEU A 142 11.12 -3.42 15.46
C LEU A 142 11.76 -3.73 16.81
N ASP A 143 12.74 -4.63 16.85
CA ASP A 143 13.52 -4.89 18.06
C ASP A 143 14.56 -3.78 18.28
N LYS A 144 14.14 -2.74 19.02
CA LYS A 144 14.97 -1.82 19.82
C LYS A 144 14.13 -0.85 20.65
#